data_AF-A0A0F6AWB6-F1
#
_entry.id   AF-A0A0F6AWB6-F1
#
_cell.length_a   1.000
_cell.length_b   1.000
_cell.length_c   1.000
_cell.angle_alpha   90.00
_cell.angle_beta   90.00
_cell.angle_gamma   90.00
#
_symmetry.space_group_name_H-M   'P 1'
#
loop_
_entity.id
_entity.type
_entity.pdbx_description
1 polymer ?
#
loop_
_entity_poly.entity_id
_entity_poly.type
_entity_poly.pdbx_seq_one_letter_code
_entity_poly.pdbx_strand_id
1 'polypeptide(L)'
;MTEQKRPVLTLKRKTDGEAPARSRKTIINVTTPPKWKVKKQQLADRAVREASLAEKKARARKDLSIYLRFQSVEEAVSTLKPWWPGLFDGDTPRLFACGVREALFEDASRRGIPLSHKKIIRALKAIARSEAYLSAMKAGACRYDTEGYVTEHITVEEEQYALARLAKVRAQNARKAELRAVLAQTV
;
A
#
# COMPACT_ATOMS: atom_id res chain seq x y z
N MET A 1 -24.56 -71.92 -0.01
CA MET A 1 -23.32 -71.28 -0.50
C MET A 1 -22.40 -71.09 0.69
N THR A 2 -21.22 -71.67 0.62
CA THR A 2 -20.35 -72.03 1.74
C THR A 2 -19.73 -70.81 2.44
N GLU A 3 -20.10 -70.58 3.70
CA GLU A 3 -19.40 -69.60 4.55
C GLU A 3 -17.99 -70.11 4.84
N GLN A 4 -17.00 -69.54 4.16
CA GLN A 4 -15.59 -69.78 4.46
C GLN A 4 -15.25 -69.19 5.83
N LYS A 5 -15.22 -70.06 6.84
CA LYS A 5 -14.82 -69.74 8.20
C LYS A 5 -13.34 -69.33 8.20
N ARG A 6 -13.03 -68.11 8.64
CA ARG A 6 -11.66 -67.60 8.72
C ARG A 6 -10.81 -68.48 9.65
N PRO A 7 -9.53 -68.75 9.31
CA PRO A 7 -8.69 -69.62 10.13
C PRO A 7 -8.43 -68.97 11.48
N VAL A 8 -8.85 -69.63 12.57
CA VAL A 8 -8.58 -69.20 13.94
C VAL A 8 -7.22 -69.74 14.35
N LEU A 9 -6.25 -68.84 14.52
CA LEU A 9 -4.91 -69.18 14.97
C LEU A 9 -4.94 -69.57 16.46
N THR A 10 -4.99 -70.87 16.76
CA THR A 10 -4.93 -71.36 18.13
C THR A 10 -3.47 -71.49 18.56
N LEU A 11 -2.98 -70.48 19.28
CA LEU A 11 -1.68 -70.54 19.95
C LEU A 11 -1.77 -71.54 21.12
N LYS A 12 -1.21 -72.75 20.95
CA LYS A 12 -0.99 -73.68 22.06
C LYS A 12 0.08 -73.10 22.99
N ARG A 13 -0.34 -72.59 24.15
CA ARG A 13 0.59 -72.27 25.25
C ARG A 13 0.72 -73.51 26.13
N LYS A 14 1.95 -74.01 26.29
CA LYS A 14 2.28 -74.95 27.38
C LYS A 14 2.18 -74.17 28.69
N THR A 15 1.38 -74.66 29.62
CA THR A 15 1.29 -74.13 30.98
C THR A 15 2.20 -74.97 31.87
N ASP A 16 3.47 -74.62 31.91
CA ASP A 16 4.39 -75.07 32.96
C ASP A 16 4.75 -73.87 33.82
N GLY A 17 4.36 -73.94 35.09
CA GLY A 17 4.99 -73.18 36.17
C GLY A 17 4.67 -71.68 36.26
N GLU A 18 4.11 -71.32 37.42
CA GLU A 18 4.14 -69.98 38.02
C GLU A 18 3.10 -68.96 37.55
N ALA A 19 2.24 -68.55 38.48
CA ALA A 19 1.21 -67.54 38.26
C ALA A 19 1.85 -66.23 37.80
N PRO A 20 1.33 -65.56 36.74
CA PRO A 20 1.90 -64.29 36.32
C PRO A 20 1.58 -63.26 37.40
N ALA A 21 2.58 -62.89 38.19
CA ALA A 21 2.54 -61.71 39.04
C ALA A 21 2.03 -60.54 38.19
N ARG A 22 0.89 -59.94 38.56
CA ARG A 22 0.32 -58.79 37.86
C ARG A 22 1.37 -57.69 37.79
N SER A 23 2.04 -57.54 36.64
CA SER A 23 2.95 -56.43 36.42
C SER A 23 2.15 -55.14 36.59
N ARG A 24 2.61 -54.26 37.48
CA ARG A 24 2.04 -52.92 37.60
C ARG A 24 2.27 -52.24 36.26
N LYS A 25 1.19 -51.79 35.60
CA LYS A 25 1.29 -50.99 34.38
C LYS A 25 2.13 -49.76 34.71
N THR A 26 3.35 -49.71 34.20
CA THR A 26 4.19 -48.52 34.33
C THR A 26 3.60 -47.48 33.39
N ILE A 27 2.91 -46.49 33.94
CA ILE A 27 2.36 -45.37 33.18
C ILE A 27 3.55 -44.51 32.77
N ILE A 28 4.09 -44.74 31.57
CA ILE A 28 5.08 -43.86 30.97
C ILE A 28 4.31 -42.62 30.51
N ASN A 29 4.40 -41.57 31.30
CA ASN A 29 3.97 -40.23 30.91
C ASN A 29 4.89 -39.74 29.79
N VAL A 30 4.47 -39.98 28.54
CA VAL A 30 5.11 -39.36 27.38
C VAL A 30 4.84 -37.86 27.44
N THR A 31 5.70 -37.13 28.13
CA THR A 31 5.56 -35.67 28.39
C THR A 31 5.79 -34.84 27.13
N THR A 32 6.54 -35.37 26.15
CA THR A 32 6.84 -34.66 24.90
C THR A 32 5.91 -35.08 23.76
N PRO A 33 5.19 -34.13 23.12
CA PRO A 33 4.31 -34.45 22.01
C PRO A 33 5.08 -35.02 20.80
N PRO A 34 4.47 -35.94 20.02
CA PRO A 34 5.09 -36.49 18.82
C PRO A 34 5.46 -35.42 17.79
N LYS A 35 6.57 -35.63 17.04
CA LYS A 35 7.08 -34.70 16.02
C LYS A 35 6.01 -34.23 15.02
N TRP A 36 5.11 -35.12 14.59
CA TRP A 36 4.04 -34.78 13.65
C TRP A 36 3.01 -33.79 14.25
N LYS A 37 2.75 -33.87 15.56
CA LYS A 37 1.83 -32.98 16.26
C LYS A 37 2.44 -31.59 16.44
N VAL A 38 3.74 -31.52 16.74
CA VAL A 38 4.51 -30.26 16.79
C VAL A 38 4.53 -29.59 15.40
N LYS A 39 4.80 -30.34 14.33
CA LYS A 39 4.76 -29.81 12.95
C LYS A 39 3.37 -29.27 12.59
N LYS A 40 2.29 -29.97 12.98
CA LYS A 40 0.92 -29.51 12.75
C LYS A 40 0.61 -28.20 13.50
N GLN A 41 1.07 -28.06 14.74
CA GLN A 41 0.94 -26.82 15.50
C GLN A 41 1.71 -25.67 14.84
N GLN A 42 2.97 -25.87 14.47
CA GLN A 42 3.77 -24.85 13.78
C GLN A 42 3.12 -24.37 12.46
N LEU A 43 2.53 -25.29 11.69
CA LEU A 43 1.79 -24.94 10.48
C LEU A 43 0.52 -24.12 10.79
N ALA A 44 -0.20 -24.47 11.86
CA ALA A 44 -1.36 -23.72 12.29
C ALA A 44 -0.99 -22.31 12.79
N ASP A 45 0.06 -22.20 13.60
CA ASP A 45 0.58 -20.92 14.10
C ASP A 45 1.05 -20.03 12.95
N ARG A 46 1.70 -20.62 11.95
CA ARG A 46 2.07 -19.93 10.72
C ARG A 46 0.85 -19.44 9.96
N ALA A 47 -0.16 -20.29 9.76
CA ALA A 47 -1.40 -19.90 9.09
C ALA A 47 -2.15 -18.77 9.83
N VAL A 48 -2.14 -18.77 11.16
CA VAL A 48 -2.73 -17.69 11.98
C VAL A 48 -1.96 -16.38 11.80
N ARG A 49 -0.62 -16.43 11.80
CA ARG A 49 0.22 -15.24 11.53
C ARG A 49 -0.02 -14.69 10.13
N GLU A 50 -0.07 -15.57 9.12
CA GLU A 50 -0.37 -15.22 7.74
C GLU A 50 -1.75 -14.58 7.58
N ALA A 51 -2.78 -15.16 8.21
CA ALA A 51 -4.14 -14.63 8.20
C ALA A 51 -4.23 -13.24 8.88
N SER A 52 -3.58 -13.07 10.03
CA SER A 52 -3.52 -11.78 10.72
C SER A 52 -2.82 -10.70 9.88
N LEU A 53 -1.72 -11.06 9.20
CA LEU A 53 -1.03 -10.14 8.30
C LEU A 53 -1.89 -9.81 7.07
N ALA A 54 -2.60 -10.79 6.51
CA ALA A 54 -3.53 -10.58 5.40
C ALA A 54 -4.66 -9.62 5.78
N GLU A 55 -5.24 -9.74 6.98
CA GLU A 55 -6.26 -8.84 7.49
C GLU A 55 -5.73 -7.41 7.67
N LYS A 56 -4.53 -7.26 8.27
CA LYS A 56 -3.86 -5.97 8.41
C LYS A 56 -3.61 -5.31 7.05
N LYS A 57 -3.15 -6.08 6.06
CA LYS A 57 -2.97 -5.57 4.68
C LYS A 57 -4.30 -5.20 4.03
N ALA A 58 -5.35 -6.01 4.20
CA ALA A 58 -6.68 -5.69 3.67
C ALA A 58 -7.22 -4.38 4.24
N ARG A 59 -7.03 -4.15 5.55
CA ARG A 59 -7.37 -2.88 6.20
C ARG A 59 -6.53 -1.72 5.66
N ALA A 60 -5.22 -1.92 5.56
CA ALA A 60 -4.32 -0.88 5.03
C ALA A 60 -4.66 -0.49 3.59
N ARG A 61 -5.07 -1.44 2.72
CA ARG A 61 -5.53 -1.14 1.35
C ARG A 61 -6.79 -0.26 1.34
N LYS A 62 -7.76 -0.57 2.21
CA LYS A 62 -9.00 0.23 2.35
C LYS A 62 -8.68 1.66 2.78
N ASP A 63 -7.85 1.80 3.81
CA ASP A 63 -7.46 3.13 4.32
C ASP A 63 -6.60 3.91 3.31
N LEU A 64 -5.73 3.22 2.55
CA LEU A 64 -4.88 3.84 1.52
C LEU A 64 -5.68 4.37 0.32
N SER A 65 -6.81 3.71 -0.02
CA SER A 65 -7.67 4.10 -1.15
C SER A 65 -8.13 5.56 -1.08
N ILE A 66 -8.37 6.08 0.12
CA ILE A 66 -8.79 7.47 0.34
C ILE A 66 -7.74 8.46 -0.18
N TYR A 67 -6.45 8.14 0.01
CA TYR A 67 -5.31 8.99 -0.39
C TYR A 67 -4.90 8.81 -1.85
N LEU A 68 -5.37 7.76 -2.52
CA LEU A 68 -5.08 7.47 -3.94
C LEU A 68 -6.14 8.02 -4.90
N ARG A 69 -7.05 8.89 -4.41
CA ARG A 69 -8.07 9.54 -5.25
C ARG A 69 -7.46 10.47 -6.31
N PHE A 70 -6.28 11.02 -6.04
CA PHE A 70 -5.54 11.86 -6.98
C PHE A 70 -4.48 11.03 -7.70
N GLN A 71 -4.28 11.34 -8.98
CA GLN A 71 -3.15 10.81 -9.76
C GLN A 71 -1.82 11.24 -9.13
N SER A 72 -0.74 10.52 -9.44
CA SER A 72 0.58 10.85 -8.93
C SER A 72 1.08 12.18 -9.53
N VAL A 73 2.05 12.82 -8.87
CA VAL A 73 2.66 14.05 -9.37
C VAL A 73 3.39 13.78 -10.69
N GLU A 74 4.07 12.64 -10.78
CA GLU A 74 4.78 12.19 -11.99
C GLU A 74 3.82 11.99 -13.17
N GLU A 75 2.67 11.33 -12.95
CA GLU A 75 1.62 11.16 -13.97
C GLU A 75 1.04 12.51 -14.43
N ALA A 76 0.87 13.46 -13.50
CA ALA A 76 0.41 14.80 -13.81
C ALA A 76 1.42 15.59 -14.65
N VAL A 77 2.72 15.51 -14.30
CA VAL A 77 3.82 16.14 -15.06
C VAL A 77 3.90 15.51 -16.45
N SER A 78 3.92 14.19 -16.56
CA SER A 78 3.96 13.49 -17.86
C SER A 78 2.76 13.81 -18.75
N THR A 79 1.61 14.15 -18.16
CA THR A 79 0.40 14.53 -18.91
C THR A 79 0.50 15.95 -19.48
N LEU A 80 1.05 16.90 -18.72
CA LEU A 80 1.05 18.32 -19.08
C LEU A 80 2.32 18.76 -19.84
N LYS A 81 3.49 18.22 -19.45
CA LYS A 81 4.80 18.59 -19.98
C LYS A 81 4.92 18.52 -21.52
N PRO A 82 4.35 17.52 -22.23
CA PRO A 82 4.42 17.47 -23.69
C PRO A 82 3.72 18.65 -24.39
N TRP A 83 2.72 19.25 -23.75
CA TRP A 83 1.90 20.29 -24.34
C TRP A 83 2.33 21.69 -23.94
N TRP A 84 2.76 21.84 -22.68
CA TRP A 84 3.14 23.12 -22.07
C TRP A 84 4.46 22.98 -21.31
N PRO A 85 5.59 22.86 -22.01
CA PRO A 85 6.89 22.69 -21.37
C PRO A 85 7.32 23.92 -20.56
N GLY A 86 6.87 25.14 -20.91
CA GLY A 86 7.20 26.38 -20.20
C GLY A 86 6.76 26.41 -18.72
N LEU A 87 5.77 25.58 -18.35
CA LEU A 87 5.30 25.43 -16.98
C LEU A 87 6.22 24.55 -16.10
N PHE A 88 7.26 23.94 -16.68
CA PHE A 88 8.13 23.00 -16.00
C PHE A 88 9.59 23.42 -16.12
N ASP A 89 10.36 23.14 -15.07
CA ASP A 89 11.83 23.19 -15.08
C ASP A 89 12.35 21.75 -15.01
N GLY A 90 12.61 21.16 -16.18
CA GLY A 90 12.84 19.72 -16.30
C GLY A 90 11.58 18.93 -15.89
N ASP A 91 11.64 18.25 -14.74
CA ASP A 91 10.51 17.53 -14.15
C ASP A 91 9.87 18.26 -12.95
N THR A 92 10.44 19.39 -12.55
CA THR A 92 9.94 20.20 -11.44
C THR A 92 8.89 21.18 -11.94
N PRO A 93 7.64 21.13 -11.44
CA PRO A 93 6.62 22.10 -11.84
C PRO A 93 6.97 23.51 -11.31
N ARG A 94 6.88 24.51 -12.18
CA ARG A 94 6.97 25.93 -11.80
C ARG A 94 5.68 26.38 -11.14
N LEU A 95 5.74 27.47 -10.38
CA LEU A 95 4.57 28.10 -9.80
C LEU A 95 3.69 28.68 -10.89
N PHE A 96 2.41 28.35 -10.88
CA PHE A 96 1.48 28.75 -11.94
C PHE A 96 0.97 30.17 -11.75
N ALA A 97 0.83 30.89 -12.86
CA ALA A 97 0.08 32.14 -12.95
C ALA A 97 -1.37 31.97 -12.51
N CYS A 98 -1.94 33.00 -11.92
CA CYS A 98 -3.37 33.06 -11.67
C CYS A 98 -4.13 32.97 -13.00
N GLY A 99 -5.15 32.11 -13.06
CA GLY A 99 -5.90 31.89 -14.31
C GLY A 99 -5.25 30.95 -15.34
N VAL A 100 -4.16 30.24 -14.98
CA VAL A 100 -3.50 29.29 -15.90
C VAL A 100 -4.48 28.23 -16.46
N ARG A 101 -5.51 27.88 -15.70
CA ARG A 101 -6.47 26.84 -16.09
C ARG A 101 -7.26 27.26 -17.33
N GLU A 102 -7.71 28.51 -17.35
CA GLU A 102 -8.48 29.10 -18.42
C GLU A 102 -7.63 29.22 -19.68
N ALA A 103 -6.39 29.71 -19.55
CA ALA A 103 -5.41 29.76 -20.64
C ALA A 103 -5.13 28.36 -21.24
N LEU A 104 -4.98 27.34 -20.40
CA LEU A 104 -4.76 25.96 -20.83
C LEU A 104 -5.97 25.39 -21.58
N PHE A 105 -7.20 25.77 -21.22
CA PHE A 105 -8.41 25.32 -21.92
C PHE A 105 -8.55 25.95 -23.30
N GLU A 106 -8.27 27.24 -23.41
CA GLU A 106 -8.28 27.96 -24.68
C GLU A 106 -7.21 27.42 -25.62
N ASP A 107 -5.99 27.22 -25.13
CA ASP A 107 -4.89 26.66 -25.93
C ASP A 107 -5.17 25.20 -26.35
N ALA A 108 -5.71 24.38 -25.44
CA ALA A 108 -6.10 23.01 -25.77
C ALA A 108 -7.18 22.96 -26.87
N SER A 109 -8.15 23.87 -26.83
CA SER A 109 -9.19 23.98 -27.85
C SER A 109 -8.63 24.49 -29.18
N ARG A 110 -7.72 25.47 -29.13
CA ARG A 110 -7.07 26.07 -30.31
C ARG A 110 -6.18 25.07 -31.05
N ARG A 111 -5.39 24.28 -30.32
CA ARG A 111 -4.45 23.29 -30.85
C ARG A 111 -5.07 21.91 -31.10
N GLY A 112 -6.33 21.71 -30.72
CA GLY A 112 -7.01 20.41 -30.85
C GLY A 112 -6.37 19.31 -30.01
N ILE A 113 -5.87 19.64 -28.81
CA ILE A 113 -5.16 18.68 -27.95
C ILE A 113 -6.15 17.61 -27.47
N PRO A 114 -5.80 16.31 -27.55
CA PRO A 114 -6.66 15.21 -27.10
C PRO A 114 -6.65 15.07 -25.56
N LEU A 115 -6.87 16.17 -24.84
CA LEU A 115 -6.84 16.25 -23.39
C LEU A 115 -8.12 16.90 -22.87
N SER A 116 -8.97 16.11 -22.22
CA SER A 116 -10.19 16.63 -21.59
C SER A 116 -9.87 17.66 -20.50
N HIS A 117 -10.69 18.70 -20.38
CA HIS A 117 -10.60 19.70 -19.30
C HIS A 117 -10.52 19.06 -17.91
N LYS A 118 -11.24 17.95 -17.69
CA LYS A 118 -11.18 17.20 -16.41
C LYS A 118 -9.79 16.63 -16.13
N LYS A 119 -9.06 16.21 -17.16
CA LYS A 119 -7.72 15.65 -17.02
C LYS A 119 -6.70 16.76 -16.69
N ILE A 120 -6.83 17.93 -17.34
CA ILE A 120 -6.05 19.13 -17.00
C ILE A 120 -6.29 19.55 -15.55
N ILE A 121 -7.55 19.68 -15.11
CA ILE A 121 -7.88 20.07 -13.73
C ILE A 121 -7.29 19.09 -12.71
N ARG A 122 -7.36 17.78 -12.98
CA ARG A 122 -6.77 16.77 -12.09
C ARG A 122 -5.25 16.89 -12.02
N ALA A 123 -4.57 17.22 -13.12
CA ALA A 123 -3.12 17.38 -13.18
C ALA A 123 -2.67 18.61 -12.41
N LEU A 124 -3.32 19.75 -12.66
CA LEU A 124 -3.07 20.98 -11.92
C LEU A 124 -3.29 20.79 -10.41
N LYS A 125 -4.37 20.11 -10.01
CA LYS A 125 -4.64 19.82 -8.59
C LYS A 125 -3.61 18.88 -7.96
N ALA A 126 -3.11 17.89 -8.69
CA ALA A 126 -2.07 16.98 -8.19
C ALA A 126 -0.75 17.73 -7.96
N ILE A 127 -0.36 18.58 -8.91
CA ILE A 127 0.85 19.41 -8.83
C ILE A 127 0.74 20.45 -7.71
N ALA A 128 -0.33 21.25 -7.68
CA ALA A 128 -0.51 22.33 -6.70
C ALA A 128 -0.65 21.85 -5.25
N ARG A 129 -0.91 20.56 -5.04
CA ARG A 129 -0.97 19.92 -3.71
C ARG A 129 0.29 19.11 -3.38
N SER A 130 1.25 19.06 -4.29
CA SER A 130 2.52 18.38 -4.05
C SER A 130 3.35 19.12 -3.01
N GLU A 131 4.18 18.37 -2.30
CA GLU A 131 5.07 18.92 -1.29
C GLU A 131 6.07 19.91 -1.90
N ALA A 132 6.65 19.54 -3.05
CA ALA A 132 7.61 20.38 -3.77
C ALA A 132 6.99 21.72 -4.17
N TYR A 133 5.80 21.71 -4.76
CA TYR A 133 5.12 22.94 -5.19
C TYR A 133 4.82 23.88 -4.02
N LEU A 134 4.28 23.35 -2.92
CA LEU A 134 3.99 24.14 -1.72
C LEU A 134 5.27 24.67 -1.06
N SER A 135 6.38 23.94 -1.13
CA SER A 135 7.67 24.39 -0.60
C SER A 135 8.32 25.51 -1.44
N ALA A 136 7.98 25.59 -2.73
CA ALA A 136 8.42 26.66 -3.61
C ALA A 136 7.63 27.97 -3.41
N MET A 137 6.45 27.91 -2.79
CA MET A 137 5.61 29.07 -2.52
C MET A 137 6.14 29.93 -1.36
N LYS A 138 7.20 30.69 -1.62
CA LYS A 138 7.81 31.66 -0.70
C LYS A 138 7.51 33.09 -1.15
N ALA A 139 7.41 34.04 -0.22
CA ALA A 139 7.21 35.43 -0.58
C ALA A 139 8.29 35.91 -1.57
N GLY A 140 7.87 36.58 -2.64
CA GLY A 140 8.74 37.05 -3.72
C GLY A 140 9.09 36.00 -4.78
N ALA A 141 8.63 34.76 -4.67
CA ALA A 141 8.80 33.77 -5.74
C ALA A 141 7.94 34.11 -6.97
N CYS A 142 8.46 33.84 -8.16
CA CYS A 142 7.81 34.14 -9.43
C CYS A 142 6.75 33.10 -9.82
N ARG A 143 5.64 33.57 -10.37
CA ARG A 143 4.63 32.76 -11.07
C ARG A 143 4.84 32.85 -12.57
N TYR A 144 4.62 31.72 -13.25
CA TYR A 144 4.89 31.54 -14.67
C TYR A 144 3.60 31.24 -15.43
N ASP A 145 3.48 31.83 -16.62
CA ASP A 145 2.42 31.50 -17.58
C ASP A 145 2.75 30.26 -18.42
N THR A 146 1.87 29.96 -19.40
CA THR A 146 2.05 28.84 -20.33
C THR A 146 3.26 28.98 -21.26
N GLU A 147 3.73 30.21 -21.48
CA GLU A 147 4.84 30.56 -22.36
C GLU A 147 6.18 30.62 -21.58
N GLY A 148 6.11 30.64 -20.24
CA GLY A 148 7.25 30.70 -19.34
C GLY A 148 7.60 32.12 -18.89
N TYR A 149 6.76 33.12 -19.13
CA TYR A 149 6.97 34.48 -18.65
C TYR A 149 6.52 34.64 -17.21
N VAL A 150 7.20 35.53 -16.48
CA VAL A 150 6.84 35.88 -15.11
C VAL A 150 5.66 36.84 -15.12
N THR A 151 4.56 36.43 -14.47
CA THR A 151 3.34 37.25 -14.41
C THR A 151 3.20 37.98 -13.09
N GLU A 152 3.44 37.29 -11.98
CA GLU A 152 3.11 37.73 -10.62
C GLU A 152 4.14 37.18 -9.63
N HIS A 153 4.18 37.78 -8.44
CA HIS A 153 5.00 37.32 -7.33
C HIS A 153 4.12 36.83 -6.19
N ILE A 154 4.58 35.82 -5.47
CA ILE A 154 3.88 35.30 -4.29
C ILE A 154 3.93 36.30 -3.15
N THR A 155 2.76 36.53 -2.53
CA THR A 155 2.63 37.42 -1.38
C THR A 155 2.95 36.69 -0.07
N VAL A 156 3.18 37.45 1.00
CA VAL A 156 3.45 36.89 2.34
C VAL A 156 2.26 36.06 2.85
N GLU A 157 1.03 36.46 2.51
CA GLU A 157 -0.19 35.76 2.89
C GLU A 157 -0.28 34.38 2.21
N GLU A 158 0.09 34.31 0.94
CA GLU A 158 0.13 33.07 0.19
C GLU A 158 1.20 32.11 0.71
N GLU A 159 2.35 32.63 1.15
CA GLU A 159 3.38 31.81 1.81
C GLU A 159 2.87 31.20 3.12
N GLN A 160 2.20 32.00 3.96
CA GLN A 160 1.60 31.48 5.20
C GLN A 160 0.54 30.40 4.92
N TYR A 161 -0.28 30.62 3.90
CA TYR A 161 -1.22 29.60 3.43
C TYR A 161 -0.49 28.33 2.97
N ALA A 162 0.57 28.47 2.18
CA ALA A 162 1.35 27.35 1.68
C ALA A 162 1.97 26.54 2.82
N LEU A 163 2.54 27.19 3.84
CA LEU A 163 3.09 26.54 5.03
C LEU A 163 2.04 25.73 5.80
N ALA A 164 0.86 26.31 6.04
CA ALA A 164 -0.24 25.62 6.71
C ALA A 164 -0.74 24.41 5.91
N ARG A 165 -0.76 24.50 4.57
CA ARG A 165 -1.11 23.39 3.68
C ARG A 165 -0.02 22.33 3.63
N LEU A 166 1.24 22.73 3.61
CA LEU A 166 2.42 21.85 3.56
C LEU A 166 2.45 20.91 4.77
N ALA A 167 2.18 21.43 5.98
CA ALA A 167 2.09 20.62 7.19
C ALA A 167 1.04 19.50 7.06
N LYS A 168 -0.15 19.81 6.52
CA LYS A 168 -1.21 18.84 6.28
C LYS A 168 -0.82 17.80 5.23
N VAL A 169 -0.18 18.22 4.15
CA VAL A 169 0.30 17.31 3.08
C VAL A 169 1.37 16.37 3.62
N ARG A 170 2.32 16.86 4.42
CA ARG A 170 3.35 16.03 5.07
C ARG A 170 2.75 14.97 5.98
N ALA A 171 1.76 15.33 6.81
CA ALA A 171 1.05 14.37 7.65
C ALA A 171 0.34 13.28 6.82
N GLN A 172 -0.31 13.67 5.71
CA GLN A 172 -0.95 12.72 4.79
C GLN A 172 0.08 11.82 4.09
N ASN A 173 1.22 12.37 3.66
CA ASN A 173 2.29 11.61 3.03
C ASN A 173 2.92 10.61 4.00
N ALA A 174 3.16 11.00 5.25
CA ALA A 174 3.64 10.11 6.31
C ALA A 174 2.65 8.95 6.53
N ARG A 175 1.36 9.25 6.68
CA ARG A 175 0.33 8.20 6.82
C ARG A 175 0.27 7.27 5.60
N LYS A 176 0.40 7.83 4.39
CA LYS A 176 0.46 7.05 3.15
C LYS A 176 1.67 6.13 3.11
N ALA A 177 2.83 6.61 3.57
CA ALA A 177 4.06 5.84 3.64
C ALA A 177 3.95 4.69 4.66
N GLU A 178 3.38 4.93 5.84
CA GLU A 178 3.09 3.89 6.85
C GLU A 178 2.20 2.78 6.28
N LEU A 179 1.09 3.16 5.63
CA LEU A 179 0.16 2.19 5.03
C LEU A 179 0.85 1.38 3.93
N ARG A 180 1.68 2.00 3.09
CA ARG A 180 2.49 1.31 2.08
C ARG A 180 3.51 0.36 2.71
N ALA A 181 4.15 0.74 3.81
CA ALA A 181 5.07 -0.13 4.54
C ALA A 181 4.37 -1.38 5.09
N VAL A 182 3.15 -1.24 5.62
CA VAL A 182 2.32 -2.40 6.04
C VAL A 182 2.04 -3.33 4.86
N LEU A 183 1.78 -2.79 3.67
CA LEU A 183 1.56 -3.61 2.47
C LEU A 183 2.84 -4.33 1.99
N ALA A 184 4.01 -3.71 2.21
CA ALA A 184 5.31 -4.26 1.85
C ALA A 184 5.82 -5.34 2.81
N GLN A 185 5.30 -5.44 4.04
CA GLN A 185 5.70 -6.47 5.01
C GLN A 185 5.56 -7.89 4.44
N THR A 186 6.64 -8.67 4.44
CA THR A 186 6.59 -10.10 4.10
C THR A 186 6.26 -10.92 5.36
N VAL A 187 5.68 -12.11 5.16
CA VAL A 187 5.43 -13.11 6.21
C VAL A 187 6.73 -13.79 6.58
#